data_AF-A0A7Z8QYS4-F1
#
_entry.id   AF-A0A7Z8QYS4-F1
#
_cell.length_a   1.000
_cell.length_b   1.000
_cell.length_c   1.000
_cell.angle_alpha   90.00
_cell.angle_beta   90.00
_cell.angle_gamma   90.00
#
_symmetry.space_group_name_H-M   'P 1'
#
loop_
_entity.id
_entity.type
_entity.pdbx_description
1 polymer ?
#
loop_
_entity_poly.entity_id
_entity_poly.type
_entity_poly.pdbx_seq_one_letter_code
_entity_poly.pdbx_strand_id
1 'polypeptide(L)'
;MHIPGGHSFFVLMVSPEKELLSSAIKIRDQSLLMTAIIILLTIPIVWLFARKVSSPLRRLANEAELISNFDFSSPVKTHSMIAEVDALSTAMNMMKSTISQFLSLIHSLAGEQNLDTLLQRITQQTMQISEADGAVTYLYKEKENILEPSFM
;
A
#
# COMPACT_ATOMS: atom_id res chain seq x y z
N MET A 1 28.29 78.43 55.70
CA MET A 1 28.52 79.26 54.50
C MET A 1 27.28 79.15 53.63
N HIS A 2 26.40 80.16 53.69
CA HIS A 2 25.16 80.24 52.92
C HIS A 2 25.50 80.83 51.55
N ILE A 3 25.32 80.07 50.46
CA ILE A 3 25.36 80.62 49.10
C ILE A 3 23.91 80.68 48.58
N PRO A 4 23.40 81.89 48.27
CA PRO A 4 22.09 82.11 47.69
C PRO A 4 22.11 81.82 46.18
N GLY A 5 21.00 81.33 45.64
CA GLY A 5 20.84 81.10 44.20
C GLY A 5 20.54 79.64 43.86
N GLY A 6 19.35 79.18 44.21
CA GLY A 6 18.81 77.91 43.73
C GLY A 6 18.44 78.01 42.25
N HIS A 7 19.44 77.93 41.37
CA HIS A 7 19.19 77.64 39.97
C HIS A 7 19.00 76.13 39.84
N SER A 8 17.74 75.71 39.67
CA SER A 8 17.39 74.33 39.35
C SER A 8 18.02 73.96 38.00
N PHE A 9 19.15 73.26 38.04
CA PHE A 9 19.74 72.66 36.85
C PHE A 9 18.87 71.46 36.43
N PHE A 10 18.00 71.68 35.45
CA PHE A 10 17.29 70.60 34.77
C PHE A 10 18.18 70.05 33.65
N VAL A 11 18.65 68.82 33.82
CA VAL A 11 19.34 68.07 32.76
C VAL A 11 18.28 67.39 31.92
N LEU A 12 18.00 67.94 30.74
CA LEU A 12 17.17 67.30 29.71
C LEU A 12 18.07 66.39 28.87
N MET A 13 17.99 65.08 29.13
CA MET A 13 18.61 64.07 28.28
C MET A 13 17.67 63.76 27.11
N VAL A 14 17.96 64.32 25.93
CA VAL A 14 17.32 63.93 24.67
C VAL A 14 18.09 62.73 24.13
N SER A 15 17.63 61.52 24.45
CA SER A 15 18.12 60.30 23.81
C SER A 15 17.33 60.05 22.53
N PRO A 16 17.97 59.96 21.35
CA PRO A 16 17.24 59.67 20.12
C PRO A 16 16.74 58.22 20.17
N GLU A 17 15.42 58.05 20.39
CA GLU A 17 14.74 56.74 20.35
C GLU A 17 15.10 55.90 19.12
N LYS A 18 15.37 56.57 17.99
CA LYS A 18 15.75 55.93 16.73
C LYS A 18 17.05 55.13 16.85
N GLU A 19 17.98 55.53 17.70
CA GLU A 19 19.26 54.84 17.88
C GLU A 19 19.10 53.63 18.81
N LEU A 20 18.34 53.77 19.90
CA LEU A 20 18.00 52.67 20.82
C LEU A 20 17.11 51.60 20.15
N LEU A 21 16.18 52.01 19.27
CA LEU A 21 15.28 51.12 18.54
C LEU A 21 15.85 50.64 17.20
N SER A 22 16.85 51.30 16.61
CA SER A 22 17.43 50.87 15.32
C SER A 22 18.00 49.46 15.37
N SER A 23 18.66 49.10 16.48
CA SER A 23 19.17 47.76 16.71
C SER A 23 18.02 46.76 16.88
N ALA A 24 16.96 47.12 17.61
CA ALA A 24 15.79 46.27 17.80
C ALA A 24 15.01 46.03 16.49
N ILE A 25 14.86 47.06 15.65
CA ILE A 25 14.21 46.99 14.34
C ILE A 25 15.03 46.14 13.37
N LYS A 26 16.37 46.31 13.33
CA LYS A 26 17.25 45.47 12.50
C LYS A 26 17.19 44.00 12.90
N ILE A 27 17.17 43.70 14.20
CA ILE A 27 17.02 42.34 14.72
C ILE A 27 15.65 41.76 14.34
N ARG A 28 14.57 42.56 14.43
CA ARG A 28 13.23 42.15 14.03
C ARG A 28 13.16 41.82 12.54
N ASP A 29 13.65 42.70 11.69
CA ASP A 29 13.57 42.54 10.24
C ASP A 29 14.41 41.35 9.76
N GLN A 30 15.58 41.13 10.38
CA GLN A 30 16.40 39.94 10.14
C GLN A 30 15.71 38.65 10.61
N SER A 31 15.05 38.69 11.77
CA SER A 31 14.29 37.55 12.30
C SER A 31 13.06 37.21 11.43
N LEU A 32 12.36 38.23 10.91
CA LEU A 32 11.25 38.05 9.97
C LEU A 32 11.73 37.41 8.67
N LEU A 33 12.84 37.90 8.11
CA LEU A 33 13.41 37.35 6.89
C LEU A 33 13.87 35.89 7.07
N MET A 34 14.53 35.57 8.18
CA MET A 34 14.91 34.19 8.51
C MET A 34 13.69 33.29 8.68
N THR A 35 12.66 33.74 9.40
CA THR A 35 11.42 32.98 9.60
C THR A 35 10.70 32.74 8.26
N ALA A 36 10.64 33.75 7.40
CA ALA A 36 10.06 33.64 6.07
C ALA A 36 10.81 32.61 5.22
N ILE A 37 12.16 32.61 5.24
CA ILE A 37 12.98 31.61 4.55
C ILE A 37 12.70 30.21 5.11
N ILE A 38 12.64 30.04 6.43
CA ILE A 38 12.35 28.75 7.07
C ILE A 38 10.98 28.23 6.63
N ILE A 39 9.94 29.08 6.64
CA ILE A 39 8.60 28.70 6.18
C ILE A 39 8.64 28.32 4.70
N LEU A 40 9.28 29.15 3.88
CA LEU A 40 9.41 28.93 2.43
C LEU A 40 10.12 27.61 2.12
N LEU A 41 11.11 27.20 2.92
CA LEU A 41 11.82 25.92 2.78
C LEU A 41 11.03 24.75 3.37
N THR A 42 10.24 24.98 4.42
CA THR A 42 9.44 23.93 5.05
C THR A 42 8.35 23.41 4.10
N ILE A 43 7.71 24.30 3.34
CA ILE A 43 6.66 23.92 2.37
C ILE A 43 7.14 22.86 1.35
N PRO A 44 8.22 23.07 0.57
CA PRO A 44 8.70 22.08 -0.39
C PRO A 44 9.23 20.83 0.31
N ILE A 45 9.83 20.95 1.51
CA ILE A 45 10.28 19.78 2.29
C ILE A 45 9.09 18.89 2.65
N VAL A 46 8.06 19.44 3.30
CA VAL A 46 6.86 18.69 3.69
C VAL A 46 6.18 18.08 2.46
N TRP A 47 6.06 18.84 1.38
CA TRP A 47 5.48 18.36 0.13
C TRP A 47 6.27 17.20 -0.48
N LEU A 48 7.61 17.27 -0.48
CA LEU A 48 8.47 16.19 -0.96
C LEU A 48 8.32 14.92 -0.11
N PHE A 49 8.32 15.05 1.21
CA PHE A 49 8.13 13.92 2.12
C PHE A 49 6.76 13.28 1.94
N ALA A 50 5.69 14.07 1.91
CA ALA A 50 4.34 13.59 1.65
C ALA A 50 4.27 12.82 0.33
N ARG A 51 4.83 13.37 -0.75
CA ARG A 51 4.84 12.72 -2.06
C ARG A 51 5.65 11.42 -2.06
N LYS A 52 6.80 11.39 -1.39
CA LYS A 52 7.66 10.20 -1.31
C LYS A 52 7.04 9.05 -0.53
N VAL A 53 6.24 9.34 0.50
CA VAL A 53 5.56 8.33 1.33
C VAL A 53 4.22 7.90 0.71
N SER A 54 3.41 8.86 0.25
CA SER A 54 2.08 8.57 -0.29
C SER A 54 2.09 7.83 -1.62
N SER A 55 3.11 8.06 -2.47
CA SER A 55 3.22 7.37 -3.77
C SER A 55 3.35 5.85 -3.62
N PRO A 56 4.30 5.29 -2.86
CA PRO A 56 4.41 3.85 -2.70
C PRO A 56 3.25 3.24 -1.89
N LEU A 57 2.68 3.96 -0.91
CA LEU A 57 1.47 3.49 -0.21
C LEU A 57 0.27 3.31 -1.15
N ARG A 58 0.03 4.25 -2.07
CA ARG A 58 -1.04 4.09 -3.09
C ARG A 58 -0.81 2.89 -4.00
N ARG A 59 0.46 2.57 -4.33
CA ARG A 59 0.78 1.39 -5.13
C ARG A 59 0.48 0.09 -4.37
N LEU A 60 0.87 0.02 -3.10
CA LEU A 60 0.56 -1.14 -2.25
C LEU A 60 -0.96 -1.31 -2.06
N ALA A 61 -1.71 -0.21 -1.93
CA ALA A 61 -3.17 -0.26 -1.85
C ALA A 61 -3.80 -0.83 -3.14
N ASN A 62 -3.34 -0.40 -4.31
CA ASN A 62 -3.81 -0.97 -5.58
C ASN A 62 -3.46 -2.47 -5.70
N GLU A 63 -2.28 -2.89 -5.23
CA GLU A 63 -1.90 -4.31 -5.24
C GLU A 63 -2.80 -5.14 -4.29
N ALA A 64 -3.15 -4.59 -3.12
CA ALA A 64 -4.09 -5.23 -2.21
C ALA A 64 -5.48 -5.41 -2.84
N GLU A 65 -5.92 -4.44 -3.64
CA GLU A 65 -7.18 -4.52 -4.40
C GLU A 65 -7.12 -5.62 -5.47
N LEU A 66 -6.01 -5.75 -6.21
CA LEU A 66 -5.81 -6.85 -7.16
C LEU A 66 -5.83 -8.22 -6.46
N ILE A 67 -5.15 -8.36 -5.32
CA ILE A 67 -5.17 -9.58 -4.50
C ILE A 67 -6.60 -9.89 -4.02
N SER A 68 -7.36 -8.88 -3.58
CA SER A 68 -8.76 -9.03 -3.17
C SER A 68 -9.68 -9.50 -4.31
N ASN A 69 -9.32 -9.16 -5.55
CA ASN A 69 -10.03 -9.58 -6.76
C ASN A 69 -9.50 -10.90 -7.33
N PHE A 70 -8.60 -11.59 -6.63
CA PHE A 70 -7.93 -12.82 -7.08
C PHE A 70 -7.15 -12.67 -8.39
N ASP A 71 -6.76 -11.45 -8.76
CA ASP A 71 -5.92 -11.18 -9.93
C ASP A 71 -4.44 -11.17 -9.53
N PHE A 72 -3.77 -12.29 -9.80
CA PHE A 72 -2.38 -12.50 -9.46
C PHE A 72 -1.41 -12.31 -10.65
N SER A 73 -1.89 -11.80 -11.79
CA SER A 73 -1.18 -11.80 -13.07
C SER A 73 -0.02 -10.80 -13.20
N SER A 74 0.03 -9.75 -12.37
CA SER A 74 1.05 -8.70 -12.48
C SER A 74 2.35 -8.98 -11.71
N PRO A 75 3.53 -8.80 -12.33
CA PRO A 75 4.82 -8.94 -11.66
C PRO A 75 5.07 -7.75 -10.71
N VAL A 76 5.35 -8.07 -9.45
CA VAL A 76 5.55 -7.07 -8.41
C VAL A 76 6.95 -6.47 -8.51
N LYS A 77 7.02 -5.20 -8.88
CA LYS A 77 8.26 -4.41 -8.80
C LYS A 77 7.98 -3.07 -8.13
N THR A 78 7.90 -3.10 -6.81
CA THR A 78 7.87 -1.90 -5.97
C THR A 78 9.12 -1.89 -5.10
N HIS A 79 10.19 -1.24 -5.58
CA HIS A 79 11.29 -0.85 -4.73
C HIS A 79 10.92 0.47 -4.06
N SER A 80 10.72 0.44 -2.74
CA SER A 80 10.53 1.65 -1.95
C SER A 80 11.86 2.07 -1.33
N MET A 81 12.16 3.37 -1.33
CA MET A 81 13.35 3.91 -0.63
C MET A 81 13.17 3.98 0.89
N ILE A 82 11.97 3.70 1.40
CA ILE A 82 11.64 3.70 2.83
C ILE A 82 11.61 2.25 3.30
N ALA A 83 12.48 1.89 4.24
CA ALA A 83 12.68 0.52 4.71
C ALA A 83 11.36 -0.12 5.22
N GLU A 84 10.53 0.64 5.93
CA GLU A 84 9.23 0.17 6.42
C GLU A 84 8.27 -0.19 5.29
N VAL A 85 8.28 0.59 4.20
CA VAL A 85 7.40 0.37 3.05
C VAL A 85 7.91 -0.80 2.19
N ASP A 86 9.23 -0.99 2.13
CA ASP A 86 9.86 -2.15 1.48
C ASP A 86 9.57 -3.46 2.24
N ALA A 87 9.62 -3.41 3.58
CA ALA A 87 9.21 -4.52 4.44
C ALA A 87 7.73 -4.90 4.22
N LEU A 88 6.84 -3.90 4.13
CA LEU A 88 5.42 -4.13 3.83
C LEU A 88 5.22 -4.73 2.43
N SER A 89 5.94 -4.22 1.41
CA SER A 89 5.91 -4.76 0.06
C SER A 89 6.36 -6.23 0.03
N THR A 90 7.39 -6.57 0.79
CA THR A 90 7.90 -7.94 0.91
C THR A 90 6.88 -8.87 1.55
N ALA A 91 6.22 -8.43 2.63
CA ALA A 91 5.17 -9.20 3.29
C ALA A 91 3.97 -9.45 2.36
N MET A 92 3.53 -8.44 1.59
CA MET A 92 2.46 -8.59 0.61
C MET A 92 2.83 -9.56 -0.52
N ASN A 93 4.07 -9.51 -1.01
CA ASN A 93 4.58 -10.45 -2.01
C ASN A 93 4.52 -11.90 -1.53
N MET A 94 4.92 -12.13 -0.28
CA MET A 94 4.86 -13.44 0.33
C MET A 94 3.41 -13.95 0.40
N MET A 95 2.47 -13.11 0.81
CA MET A 95 1.05 -13.44 0.83
C MET A 95 0.51 -13.80 -0.55
N LYS A 96 0.80 -12.97 -1.58
CA LYS A 96 0.41 -13.20 -2.98
C LYS A 96 0.90 -14.57 -3.47
N SER A 97 2.17 -14.88 -3.20
CA SER A 97 2.78 -16.15 -3.59
C SER A 97 2.12 -17.34 -2.89
N THR A 98 1.89 -17.25 -1.58
CA THR A 98 1.26 -18.32 -0.80
C THR A 98 -0.16 -18.61 -1.27
N ILE A 99 -0.98 -17.56 -1.51
CA ILE A 99 -2.35 -17.72 -2.01
C ILE A 99 -2.35 -18.35 -3.41
N SER A 100 -1.49 -17.86 -4.31
CA SER A 100 -1.38 -18.40 -5.68
C SER A 100 -1.01 -19.89 -5.69
N GLN A 101 -0.07 -20.29 -4.82
CA GLN A 101 0.32 -21.69 -4.65
C GLN A 101 -0.83 -22.54 -4.08
N PHE A 102 -1.51 -22.04 -3.05
CA PHE A 102 -2.65 -22.74 -2.46
C PHE A 102 -3.80 -22.96 -3.46
N LEU A 103 -4.13 -21.94 -4.26
CA LEU A 103 -5.13 -22.05 -5.32
C LEU A 103 -4.69 -23.04 -6.41
N SER A 104 -3.40 -23.06 -6.78
CA SER A 104 -2.88 -24.05 -7.74
C SER A 104 -2.96 -25.48 -7.19
N LEU A 105 -2.73 -25.69 -5.90
CA LEU A 105 -2.91 -26.98 -5.24
C LEU A 105 -4.37 -27.42 -5.23
N ILE A 106 -5.30 -26.51 -4.92
CA ILE A 106 -6.75 -26.79 -5.02
C ILE A 106 -7.12 -27.17 -6.45
N HIS A 107 -6.65 -26.42 -7.45
CA HIS A 107 -6.93 -26.71 -8.86
C HIS A 107 -6.38 -28.06 -9.31
N SER A 108 -5.17 -28.42 -8.86
CA SER A 108 -4.57 -29.72 -9.18
C SER A 108 -5.36 -30.85 -8.52
N LEU A 109 -5.74 -30.69 -7.25
CA LEU A 109 -6.53 -31.68 -6.50
C LEU A 109 -7.96 -31.83 -7.03
N ALA A 110 -8.59 -30.73 -7.44
CA ALA A 110 -9.94 -30.73 -8.02
C ALA A 110 -9.94 -31.22 -9.47
N GLY A 111 -8.89 -30.92 -10.24
CA GLY A 111 -8.69 -31.37 -11.62
C GLY A 111 -8.24 -32.84 -11.73
N GLU A 112 -7.58 -33.39 -10.71
CA GLU A 112 -7.28 -34.82 -10.57
C GLU A 112 -8.43 -35.65 -9.97
N GLN A 113 -9.67 -35.17 -10.06
CA GLN A 113 -10.78 -36.12 -10.06
C GLN A 113 -10.78 -36.79 -11.42
N ASN A 114 -10.07 -37.92 -11.48
CA ASN A 114 -9.95 -38.83 -12.60
C ASN A 114 -11.34 -39.47 -12.87
N LEU A 115 -12.31 -38.64 -13.26
CA LEU A 115 -13.72 -38.97 -13.41
C LEU A 115 -13.86 -40.14 -14.38
N ASP A 116 -13.07 -40.13 -15.45
CA ASP A 116 -12.99 -41.24 -16.40
C ASP A 116 -12.54 -42.54 -15.72
N THR A 117 -11.50 -42.49 -14.87
CA THR A 117 -11.03 -43.66 -14.12
C THR A 117 -12.03 -44.11 -13.06
N LEU A 118 -12.74 -43.17 -12.42
CA LEU A 118 -13.77 -43.47 -11.43
C LEU A 118 -14.98 -44.14 -12.08
N LEU A 119 -15.47 -43.57 -13.20
CA LEU A 119 -16.57 -44.12 -13.98
C LEU A 119 -16.23 -45.51 -14.48
N GLN A 120 -15.03 -45.69 -15.06
CA GLN A 120 -14.57 -47.00 -15.52
C GLN A 120 -14.58 -48.06 -14.40
N ARG A 121 -14.09 -47.72 -13.19
CA ARG A 121 -14.10 -48.65 -12.05
C ARG A 121 -15.52 -49.00 -11.61
N ILE A 122 -16.42 -48.01 -11.54
CA ILE A 122 -17.80 -48.23 -11.13
C ILE A 122 -18.53 -49.10 -12.17
N THR A 123 -18.33 -48.86 -13.46
CA THR A 123 -18.90 -49.67 -14.56
C THR A 123 -18.42 -51.11 -14.49
N GLN A 124 -17.11 -51.35 -14.29
CA GLN A 124 -16.55 -52.69 -14.11
C GLN A 124 -17.08 -53.40 -12.86
N GLN A 125 -17.14 -52.70 -11.72
CA GLN A 125 -17.65 -53.29 -10.48
C GLN A 125 -19.13 -53.63 -10.59
N THR A 126 -19.91 -52.77 -11.24
CA THR A 126 -21.34 -53.02 -11.47
C THR A 126 -21.54 -54.22 -12.39
N MET A 127 -20.76 -54.33 -13.47
CA MET A 127 -20.77 -55.48 -14.38
C MET A 127 -20.43 -56.80 -13.67
N GLN A 128 -19.45 -56.77 -12.76
CA GLN A 128 -19.07 -57.93 -11.94
C GLN A 128 -20.16 -58.32 -10.94
N ILE A 129 -20.78 -57.35 -10.26
CA ILE A 129 -21.85 -57.60 -9.28
C ILE A 129 -23.13 -58.08 -9.97
N SER A 130 -23.41 -57.60 -11.18
CA SER A 130 -24.63 -57.94 -11.92
C SER A 130 -24.50 -59.18 -12.80
N GLU A 131 -23.33 -59.83 -12.86
CA GLU A 131 -23.02 -60.93 -13.79
C GLU A 131 -23.39 -60.59 -15.25
N ALA A 132 -23.24 -59.33 -15.66
CA ALA A 132 -23.60 -58.89 -17.00
C ALA A 132 -22.43 -59.07 -17.98
N ASP A 133 -22.71 -59.46 -19.22
CA ASP A 133 -21.70 -59.58 -20.29
C ASP A 133 -21.18 -58.23 -20.78
N GLY A 134 -21.83 -57.12 -20.41
CA GLY A 134 -21.40 -55.76 -20.75
C GLY A 134 -22.18 -54.69 -20.00
N ALA A 135 -21.57 -53.52 -19.84
CA ALA A 135 -22.18 -52.35 -19.20
C ALA A 135 -21.61 -51.08 -19.83
N VAL A 136 -22.49 -50.13 -20.11
CA VAL A 136 -22.14 -48.83 -20.72
C VAL A 136 -22.59 -47.72 -19.78
N THR A 137 -21.81 -46.65 -19.68
CA THR A 137 -22.14 -45.51 -18.82
C THR A 137 -22.23 -44.23 -19.65
N TYR A 138 -23.38 -43.56 -19.54
CA TYR A 138 -23.64 -42.30 -20.24
C TYR A 138 -23.57 -41.13 -19.27
N LEU A 139 -22.90 -40.06 -19.69
CA LEU A 139 -22.90 -38.77 -19.00
C LEU A 139 -23.90 -37.85 -19.68
N TYR A 140 -24.81 -37.29 -18.89
CA TYR A 140 -25.79 -36.31 -19.36
C TYR A 140 -25.23 -34.90 -19.23
N LYS A 141 -25.07 -34.20 -20.37
CA LYS A 141 -24.68 -32.78 -20.40
C LYS A 141 -25.92 -31.89 -20.46
N GLU A 142 -26.32 -31.38 -19.31
CA GLU A 142 -27.55 -30.60 -19.14
C GLU A 142 -27.62 -29.33 -20.02
N LYS A 143 -26.46 -28.70 -20.31
CA LYS A 143 -26.39 -27.50 -21.17
C LYS A 143 -26.63 -27.78 -22.65
N GLU A 144 -26.25 -28.97 -23.11
CA GLU A 144 -26.31 -29.34 -24.53
C GLU A 144 -27.41 -30.37 -24.81
N ASN A 145 -28.08 -30.87 -23.77
CA ASN A 145 -29.12 -31.90 -23.84
C ASN A 145 -28.69 -33.15 -24.62
N ILE A 146 -27.41 -33.51 -24.49
CA ILE A 146 -26.79 -34.67 -25.14
C ILE A 146 -26.33 -35.69 -24.10
N LEU A 147 -26.43 -36.96 -24.48
CA LEU A 147 -25.85 -38.07 -23.75
C LEU A 147 -24.54 -38.45 -24.45
N GLU A 148 -23.43 -38.36 -23.73
CA GLU A 148 -22.13 -38.81 -24.23
C GLU A 148 -21.78 -40.16 -23.60
N PRO A 149 -21.45 -41.19 -24.40
CA PRO A 149 -20.92 -42.43 -23.88
C PRO A 149 -19.53 -42.17 -23.29
N SER A 150 -19.35 -42.45 -22.00
CA SER A 150 -18.08 -42.27 -21.31
C SER A 150 -17.19 -43.51 -21.41
N PHE A 151 -17.77 -44.71 -21.50
CA PHE A 151 -17.02 -45.97 -21.61
C PHE A 151 -17.86 -47.05 -22.31
N MET A 152 -17.21 -47.89 -23.13
CA MET A 152 -17.80 -49.01 -23.88
C MET A 152 -17.10 -50.32 -23.53
#